data_AF-A0A7M1PZ06-F1
#
_entry.id   AF-A0A7M1PZ06-F1
#
_cell.length_a   1.000
_cell.length_b   1.000
_cell.length_c   1.000
_cell.angle_alpha   90.00
_cell.angle_beta   90.00
_cell.angle_gamma   90.00
#
_symmetry.space_group_name_H-M   'P 1'
#
loop_
_entity.id
_entity.type
_entity.pdbx_description
1 polymer ?
#
loop_
_entity_poly.entity_id
_entity_poly.type
_entity_poly.pdbx_seq_one_letter_code
_entity_poly.pdbx_strand_id
1 'polypeptide(L)'
;MHITEIKNKLQNRTETYAYKHKHYSVLVPLVEINNKLHLLFEVRAATLKNQPSEISFPGGRVENKETWQEAAIRESTEELGIAKTCFNWICELDIVSASHTKTIHTGLAEVNCSLNDMHPNASEVSEIFTVPLHFFINTQPDTYLVAVNCHPDETFPYDQIPNGREYTWHRGNFDVPFYYYQHRIIWGLTARIIMNFISLLK
;
A
#
# COMPACT_ATOMS: atom_id res chain seq x y z
N MET A 1 -41.66 -3.40 8.39
CA MET A 1 -40.52 -4.31 8.57
C MET A 1 -40.36 -4.58 10.06
N HIS A 2 -40.46 -5.84 10.49
CA HIS A 2 -40.37 -6.21 11.91
C HIS A 2 -38.94 -6.57 12.32
N ILE A 3 -38.61 -6.52 13.62
CA ILE A 3 -37.27 -6.87 14.14
C ILE A 3 -36.83 -8.26 13.66
N THR A 4 -37.75 -9.22 13.62
CA THR A 4 -37.48 -10.59 13.14
C THR A 4 -37.05 -10.62 11.67
N GLU A 5 -37.67 -9.81 10.82
CA GLU A 5 -37.30 -9.70 9.41
C GLU A 5 -35.91 -9.05 9.23
N ILE A 6 -35.56 -8.09 10.09
CA ILE A 6 -34.23 -7.45 10.09
C ILE A 6 -33.17 -8.48 10.50
N LYS A 7 -33.41 -9.25 11.57
CA LYS A 7 -32.49 -10.29 12.03
C LYS A 7 -32.22 -11.32 10.93
N ASN A 8 -33.27 -11.80 10.27
CA ASN A 8 -33.14 -12.78 9.20
C ASN A 8 -32.36 -12.21 7.99
N LYS A 9 -32.58 -10.93 7.64
CA LYS A 9 -31.85 -10.28 6.54
C LYS A 9 -30.37 -10.03 6.84
N LEU A 10 -30.01 -9.85 8.11
CA LEU A 10 -28.64 -9.48 8.50
C LEU A 10 -27.80 -10.66 9.01
N GLN A 11 -28.39 -11.85 9.22
CA GLN A 11 -27.73 -12.99 9.87
C GLN A 11 -26.47 -13.51 9.17
N ASN A 12 -26.36 -13.38 7.85
CA ASN A 12 -25.25 -13.93 7.05
C ASN A 12 -24.54 -12.86 6.21
N ARG A 13 -24.61 -11.59 6.63
CA ARG A 13 -23.87 -10.54 5.92
C ARG A 13 -22.39 -10.61 6.28
N THR A 14 -21.54 -10.23 5.33
CA THR A 14 -20.14 -9.90 5.60
C THR A 14 -20.04 -8.41 5.85
N GLU A 15 -19.30 -8.02 6.89
CA GLU A 15 -18.98 -6.62 7.15
C GLU A 15 -18.12 -6.04 6.02
N THR A 16 -18.37 -4.78 5.70
CA THR A 16 -17.61 -4.05 4.67
C THR A 16 -17.75 -2.54 4.91
N TYR A 17 -17.00 -1.75 4.14
CA TYR A 17 -17.09 -0.30 4.18
C TYR A 17 -18.47 0.18 3.71
N ALA A 18 -19.07 1.09 4.48
CA ALA A 18 -20.41 1.62 4.19
C ALA A 18 -20.46 2.55 2.96
N TYR A 19 -19.30 3.05 2.51
CA TYR A 19 -19.14 3.89 1.33
C TYR A 19 -18.27 3.19 0.29
N LYS A 20 -18.30 3.70 -0.95
CA LYS A 20 -17.50 3.17 -2.05
C LYS A 20 -16.02 3.21 -1.65
N HIS A 21 -15.43 2.03 -1.49
CA HIS A 21 -14.06 1.85 -1.05
C HIS A 21 -13.27 1.10 -2.11
N LYS A 22 -12.04 1.55 -2.37
CA LYS A 22 -11.11 0.84 -3.24
C LYS A 22 -10.13 0.05 -2.40
N HIS A 23 -9.87 -1.18 -2.82
CA HIS A 23 -8.87 -2.06 -2.23
C HIS A 23 -7.71 -2.21 -3.20
N TYR A 24 -6.52 -2.14 -2.64
CA TYR A 24 -5.25 -2.38 -3.31
C TYR A 24 -4.51 -3.45 -2.52
N SER A 25 -3.62 -4.17 -3.19
CA SER A 25 -2.75 -5.16 -2.55
C SER A 25 -1.32 -4.95 -3.01
N VAL A 26 -0.40 -4.96 -2.04
CA VAL A 26 1.03 -4.69 -2.23
C VAL A 26 1.84 -5.86 -1.71
N LEU A 27 2.79 -6.32 -2.51
CA LEU A 27 3.73 -7.36 -2.14
C LEU A 27 5.00 -6.73 -1.57
N VAL A 28 5.46 -7.18 -0.41
CA VAL A 28 6.78 -6.86 0.14
C VAL A 28 7.73 -8.00 -0.27
N PRO A 29 8.52 -7.84 -1.36
CA PRO A 29 9.38 -8.90 -1.88
C PRO A 29 10.68 -8.99 -1.08
N LEU A 30 10.89 -10.15 -0.46
CA LEU A 30 12.18 -10.56 0.09
C LEU A 30 12.98 -11.32 -0.98
N VAL A 31 14.21 -10.87 -1.22
CA VAL A 31 15.15 -11.52 -2.14
C VAL A 31 16.47 -11.79 -1.45
N GLU A 32 17.15 -12.87 -1.86
CA GLU A 32 18.48 -13.20 -1.36
C GLU A 32 19.55 -12.78 -2.37
N ILE A 33 20.50 -11.95 -1.92
CA ILE A 33 21.63 -11.48 -2.73
C ILE A 33 22.90 -11.71 -1.93
N ASN A 34 23.81 -12.53 -2.47
CA ASN A 34 25.08 -12.87 -1.80
C ASN A 34 24.89 -13.32 -0.35
N ASN A 35 23.94 -14.23 -0.11
CA ASN A 35 23.55 -14.77 1.19
C ASN A 35 23.05 -13.72 2.21
N LYS A 36 22.47 -12.63 1.72
CA LYS A 36 21.85 -11.59 2.54
C LYS A 36 20.44 -11.31 2.03
N LEU A 37 19.51 -11.14 2.97
CA LEU A 37 18.15 -10.73 2.67
C LEU A 37 18.09 -9.25 2.32
N HIS A 38 17.37 -8.95 1.26
CA HIS A 38 17.11 -7.62 0.74
C HIS A 38 15.61 -7.45 0.50
N LEU A 39 15.13 -6.21 0.57
CA LEU A 39 13.82 -5.84 0.03
C LEU A 39 14.00 -5.34 -1.40
N LEU A 40 13.20 -5.86 -2.32
CA LEU A 40 13.14 -5.42 -3.71
C LEU A 40 12.13 -4.27 -3.86
N PHE A 41 12.51 -3.27 -4.63
CA PHE A 41 11.72 -2.08 -4.91
C PHE A 41 11.69 -1.81 -6.41
N GLU A 42 10.69 -1.04 -6.81
CA GLU A 42 10.57 -0.47 -8.14
C GLU A 42 10.52 1.07 -8.07
N VAL A 43 10.92 1.70 -9.16
CA VAL A 43 10.68 3.12 -9.42
C VAL A 43 9.60 3.23 -10.49
N ARG A 44 8.48 3.83 -10.12
CA ARG A 44 7.32 4.00 -11.00
C ARG A 44 7.68 4.82 -12.23
N ALA A 45 7.20 4.41 -13.40
CA ALA A 45 7.45 5.11 -14.65
C ALA A 45 6.92 6.56 -14.59
N ALA A 46 7.69 7.50 -15.13
CA ALA A 46 7.36 8.93 -15.11
C ALA A 46 6.09 9.27 -15.90
N THR A 47 5.67 8.38 -16.80
CA THR A 47 4.46 8.50 -17.64
C THR A 47 3.18 8.15 -16.89
N LEU A 48 3.25 7.58 -15.68
CA LEU A 48 2.07 7.18 -14.93
C LEU A 48 1.31 8.38 -14.39
N LYS A 49 -0.03 8.28 -14.43
CA LYS A 49 -0.93 9.32 -13.91
C LYS A 49 -0.83 9.49 -12.40
N ASN A 50 -0.55 8.42 -11.66
CA ASN A 50 -0.47 8.42 -10.21
C ASN A 50 0.97 8.12 -9.76
N GLN A 51 1.49 8.98 -8.88
CA GLN A 51 2.79 8.80 -8.22
C GLN A 51 3.94 8.53 -9.22
N PRO A 52 4.10 9.36 -10.26
CA PRO A 52 5.19 9.18 -11.21
C PRO A 52 6.55 9.33 -10.50
N SER A 53 7.51 8.47 -10.85
CA SER A 53 8.88 8.47 -10.33
C SER A 53 9.01 8.21 -8.81
N GLU A 54 7.95 7.78 -8.14
CA GLU A 54 8.04 7.37 -6.73
C GLU A 54 8.61 5.96 -6.59
N ILE A 55 9.28 5.71 -5.46
CA ILE A 55 9.72 4.37 -5.08
C ILE A 55 8.55 3.64 -4.41
N SER A 56 8.20 2.48 -4.96
CA SER A 56 7.14 1.63 -4.43
C SER A 56 7.58 0.18 -4.30
N PHE A 57 6.79 -0.55 -3.53
CA PHE A 57 6.68 -1.99 -3.69
C PHE A 57 5.72 -2.30 -4.85
N PRO A 58 5.90 -3.45 -5.53
CA PRO A 58 4.98 -3.87 -6.57
C PRO A 58 3.60 -4.17 -5.99
N GLY A 59 2.57 -3.85 -6.75
CA GLY A 59 1.19 -4.01 -6.31
C GLY A 59 0.23 -3.03 -6.98
N GLY A 60 -1.05 -3.36 -6.86
CA GLY A 60 -2.07 -2.64 -7.59
C GLY A 60 -3.46 -2.90 -7.06
N ARG A 61 -4.44 -2.66 -7.91
CA ARG A 61 -5.85 -2.67 -7.49
C ARG A 61 -6.35 -4.10 -7.40
N VAL A 62 -7.15 -4.37 -6.38
CA VAL A 62 -7.85 -5.66 -6.29
C VAL A 62 -9.02 -5.69 -7.27
N GLU A 63 -9.06 -6.71 -8.12
CA GLU A 63 -10.02 -6.92 -9.19
C GLU A 63 -10.77 -8.26 -9.03
N ASN A 64 -11.92 -8.41 -9.70
CA ASN A 64 -12.55 -9.72 -9.97
C ASN A 64 -12.69 -10.72 -8.79
N LYS A 65 -13.07 -10.27 -7.60
CA LYS A 65 -13.23 -11.10 -6.38
C LYS A 65 -11.97 -11.89 -5.98
N GLU A 66 -10.80 -11.48 -6.45
CA GLU A 66 -9.54 -12.09 -6.06
C GLU A 66 -9.24 -11.83 -4.58
N THR A 67 -8.46 -12.73 -3.98
CA THR A 67 -7.87 -12.55 -2.65
C THR A 67 -6.77 -11.50 -2.68
N TRP A 68 -6.38 -10.97 -1.51
CA TRP A 68 -5.32 -9.97 -1.41
C TRP A 68 -3.98 -10.51 -1.93
N GLN A 69 -3.65 -11.75 -1.59
CA GLN A 69 -2.50 -12.46 -2.14
C GLN A 69 -2.54 -12.58 -3.67
N GLU A 70 -3.67 -13.00 -4.25
CA GLU A 70 -3.81 -13.15 -5.70
C GLU A 70 -3.59 -11.83 -6.44
N ALA A 71 -4.16 -10.73 -5.92
CA ALA A 71 -3.95 -9.38 -6.45
C ALA A 71 -2.46 -8.99 -6.40
N ALA A 72 -1.82 -9.13 -5.23
CA ALA A 72 -0.43 -8.75 -5.03
C ALA A 72 0.51 -9.52 -5.98
N ILE A 73 0.31 -10.83 -6.12
CA ILE A 73 1.12 -11.68 -7.00
C ILE A 73 0.87 -11.36 -8.47
N ARG A 74 -0.39 -11.13 -8.88
CA ARG A 74 -0.74 -10.77 -10.27
C ARG A 74 -0.06 -9.46 -10.68
N GLU A 75 -0.23 -8.42 -9.90
CA GLU A 75 0.36 -7.10 -10.16
C GLU A 75 1.90 -7.21 -10.16
N SER A 76 2.49 -7.90 -9.18
CA SER A 76 3.96 -8.10 -9.14
C SER A 76 4.50 -8.90 -10.32
N THR A 77 3.71 -9.84 -10.86
CA THR A 77 4.07 -10.59 -12.08
C THR A 77 4.11 -9.67 -13.29
N GLU A 78 3.11 -8.80 -13.42
CA GLU A 78 2.97 -7.84 -14.52
C GLU A 78 4.04 -6.75 -14.47
N GLU A 79 4.29 -6.17 -13.29
CA GLU A 79 5.23 -5.07 -13.06
C GLU A 79 6.70 -5.54 -13.17
N LEU A 80 7.05 -6.67 -12.53
CA LEU A 80 8.44 -7.18 -12.50
C LEU A 80 8.79 -8.08 -13.70
N GLY A 81 7.79 -8.53 -14.46
CA GLY A 81 7.98 -9.41 -15.63
C GLY A 81 8.49 -10.80 -15.29
N ILE A 82 8.07 -11.37 -14.15
CA ILE A 82 8.45 -12.72 -13.70
C ILE A 82 7.24 -13.62 -13.51
N ALA A 83 7.44 -14.94 -13.56
CA ALA A 83 6.35 -15.89 -13.41
C ALA A 83 5.78 -15.90 -11.98
N LYS A 84 4.47 -16.18 -11.85
CA LYS A 84 3.79 -16.35 -10.56
C LYS A 84 4.47 -17.39 -9.65
N THR A 85 5.11 -18.41 -10.24
CA THR A 85 5.85 -19.47 -9.54
C THR A 85 7.13 -18.98 -8.86
N CYS A 86 7.60 -17.76 -9.18
CA CYS A 86 8.71 -17.13 -8.47
C CYS A 86 8.34 -16.70 -7.05
N PHE A 87 7.04 -16.50 -6.76
CA PHE A 87 6.59 -15.94 -5.49
C PHE A 87 6.20 -17.04 -4.50
N ASN A 88 6.95 -17.13 -3.41
CA ASN A 88 6.63 -17.94 -2.24
C ASN A 88 6.00 -17.05 -1.18
N TRP A 89 4.68 -17.07 -1.09
CA TRP A 89 3.95 -16.29 -0.10
C TRP A 89 4.27 -16.76 1.32
N ILE A 90 4.54 -15.82 2.22
CA ILE A 90 4.87 -16.09 3.63
C ILE A 90 3.65 -15.78 4.51
N CYS A 91 3.19 -14.52 4.52
CA CYS A 91 2.05 -14.09 5.32
C CYS A 91 1.48 -12.75 4.86
N GLU A 92 0.24 -12.46 5.28
CA GLU A 92 -0.31 -11.10 5.29
C GLU A 92 0.37 -10.28 6.39
N LEU A 93 0.64 -9.01 6.10
CA LEU A 93 1.09 -7.99 7.05
C LEU A 93 -0.09 -7.07 7.42
N ASP A 94 0.15 -6.02 8.20
CA ASP A 94 -0.95 -5.13 8.60
C ASP A 94 -1.47 -4.28 7.45
N ILE A 95 -2.73 -3.88 7.59
CA ILE A 95 -3.43 -3.06 6.61
C ILE A 95 -3.02 -1.59 6.75
N VAL A 96 -2.71 -0.93 5.64
CA VAL A 96 -2.41 0.50 5.60
C VAL A 96 -3.58 1.27 4.98
N SER A 97 -4.14 2.22 5.75
CA SER A 97 -5.11 3.16 5.21
C SER A 97 -4.40 4.26 4.43
N ALA A 98 -4.55 4.27 3.10
CA ALA A 98 -3.91 5.26 2.22
C ALA A 98 -4.71 6.56 2.13
N SER A 99 -6.03 6.50 2.30
CA SER A 99 -6.93 7.65 2.35
C SER A 99 -8.30 7.21 2.87
N HIS A 100 -9.22 8.17 3.05
CA HIS A 100 -10.61 7.93 3.38
C HIS A 100 -11.36 6.96 2.45
N THR A 101 -10.84 6.63 1.25
CA THR A 101 -11.53 5.74 0.29
C THR A 101 -10.62 4.65 -0.29
N LYS A 102 -9.40 4.49 0.24
CA LYS A 102 -8.41 3.54 -0.28
C LYS A 102 -7.70 2.81 0.86
N THR A 103 -7.74 1.49 0.78
CA THR A 103 -7.09 0.58 1.72
C THR A 103 -6.07 -0.24 0.96
N ILE A 104 -4.88 -0.35 1.52
CA ILE A 104 -3.80 -1.16 1.01
C ILE A 104 -3.65 -2.36 1.94
N HIS A 105 -3.93 -3.54 1.41
CA HIS A 105 -3.54 -4.80 2.03
C HIS A 105 -2.09 -5.07 1.65
N THR A 106 -1.33 -5.63 2.58
CA THR A 106 0.10 -5.85 2.37
C THR A 106 0.44 -7.27 2.75
N GLY A 107 1.38 -7.88 2.04
CA GLY A 107 1.87 -9.19 2.43
C GLY A 107 3.27 -9.46 1.96
N LEU A 108 3.91 -10.39 2.64
CA LEU A 108 5.32 -10.72 2.53
C LEU A 108 5.48 -11.96 1.66
N ALA A 109 6.40 -11.93 0.71
CA ALA A 109 6.75 -13.09 -0.09
C ALA A 109 8.26 -13.16 -0.33
N GLU A 110 8.79 -14.37 -0.32
CA GLU A 110 10.11 -14.65 -0.89
C GLU A 110 9.99 -14.69 -2.43
N VAL A 111 10.94 -14.08 -3.14
CA VAL A 111 11.01 -14.13 -4.61
C VAL A 111 12.22 -14.96 -5.03
N ASN A 112 11.95 -16.18 -5.52
CA ASN A 112 12.95 -17.19 -5.86
C ASN A 112 13.38 -17.14 -7.33
N CYS A 113 13.68 -15.95 -7.82
CA CYS A 113 14.14 -15.71 -9.18
C CYS A 113 15.29 -14.70 -9.16
N SER A 114 16.24 -14.85 -10.09
CA SER A 114 17.38 -13.92 -10.17
C SER A 114 16.89 -12.54 -10.58
N LEU A 115 17.53 -11.48 -10.08
CA LEU A 115 17.28 -10.12 -10.57
C LEU A 115 17.53 -10.00 -12.08
N ASN A 116 18.40 -10.84 -12.65
CA ASN A 116 18.68 -10.86 -14.09
C ASN A 116 17.54 -11.45 -14.92
N ASP A 117 16.67 -12.25 -14.29
CA ASP A 117 15.48 -12.84 -14.94
C ASP A 117 14.27 -11.91 -14.89
N MET A 118 14.38 -10.78 -14.16
CA MET A 118 13.33 -9.78 -14.08
C MET A 118 13.37 -8.88 -15.31
N HIS A 119 12.22 -8.73 -15.96
CA HIS A 119 12.05 -7.89 -17.14
C HIS A 119 10.89 -6.92 -16.90
N PRO A 120 11.11 -5.85 -16.10
CA PRO A 120 10.03 -4.98 -15.68
C PRO A 120 9.30 -4.36 -16.87
N ASN A 121 7.98 -4.21 -16.73
CA ASN A 121 7.17 -3.55 -17.75
C ASN A 121 7.51 -2.05 -17.79
N ALA A 122 8.26 -1.62 -18.82
CA ALA A 122 8.71 -0.24 -18.96
C ALA A 122 7.58 0.82 -18.99
N SER A 123 6.34 0.42 -19.27
CA SER A 123 5.19 1.34 -19.20
C SER A 123 4.78 1.69 -17.76
N GLU A 124 5.19 0.87 -16.79
CA GLU A 124 4.80 0.96 -15.38
C GLU A 124 6.00 1.11 -14.45
N VAL A 125 7.10 0.43 -14.75
CA VAL A 125 8.33 0.39 -13.96
C VAL A 125 9.50 0.91 -14.77
N SER A 126 10.15 1.95 -14.26
CA SER A 126 11.35 2.52 -14.88
C SER A 126 12.65 1.83 -14.45
N GLU A 127 12.67 1.30 -13.22
CA GLU A 127 13.86 0.68 -12.64
C GLU A 127 13.46 -0.23 -11.47
N ILE A 128 14.21 -1.31 -11.26
CA ILE A 128 14.17 -2.09 -10.01
C ILE A 128 15.50 -1.99 -9.28
N PHE A 129 15.46 -1.99 -7.96
CA PHE A 129 16.65 -2.00 -7.12
C PHE A 129 16.35 -2.66 -5.78
N THR A 130 17.39 -2.97 -5.00
CA THR A 130 17.22 -3.61 -3.70
C THR A 130 17.93 -2.87 -2.59
N VAL A 131 17.42 -3.03 -1.36
CA VAL A 131 18.04 -2.49 -0.15
C VAL A 131 18.20 -3.62 0.86
N PRO A 132 19.40 -3.81 1.47
CA PRO A 132 19.60 -4.86 2.46
C PRO A 132 18.58 -4.74 3.60
N LEU A 133 17.93 -5.84 3.99
CA LEU A 133 16.96 -5.85 5.10
C LEU A 133 17.58 -5.33 6.40
N HIS A 134 18.86 -5.66 6.62
CA HIS A 134 19.64 -5.18 7.77
C HIS A 134 19.71 -3.64 7.87
N PHE A 135 19.64 -2.90 6.75
CA PHE A 135 19.58 -1.44 6.80
C PHE A 135 18.32 -0.97 7.53
N PHE A 136 17.15 -1.50 7.18
CA PHE A 136 15.88 -1.09 7.79
C PHE A 136 15.75 -1.55 9.25
N ILE A 137 16.33 -2.69 9.61
CA ILE A 137 16.36 -3.16 11.01
C ILE A 137 17.13 -2.18 11.92
N ASN A 138 18.23 -1.62 11.42
CA ASN A 138 19.15 -0.79 12.22
C ASN A 138 19.00 0.72 12.00
N THR A 139 18.11 1.14 11.11
CA THR A 139 17.91 2.56 10.79
C THR A 139 16.53 2.97 11.26
N GLN A 140 16.46 4.00 12.08
CA GLN A 140 15.19 4.64 12.40
C GLN A 140 14.87 5.68 11.29
N PRO A 141 13.66 5.67 10.72
CA PRO A 141 13.29 6.67 9.72
C PRO A 141 13.07 8.04 10.37
N ASP A 142 13.30 9.10 9.60
CA ASP A 142 12.81 10.42 9.95
C ASP A 142 11.29 10.45 9.78
N THR A 143 10.57 11.06 10.71
CA THR A 143 9.11 11.20 10.63
C THR A 143 8.69 12.66 10.69
N TYR A 144 7.83 13.07 9.75
CA TYR A 144 7.33 14.43 9.66
C TYR A 144 5.82 14.45 9.75
N LEU A 145 5.26 15.31 10.60
CA LEU A 145 3.82 15.41 10.79
C LEU A 145 3.18 16.21 9.65
N VAL A 146 2.15 15.65 9.03
CA VAL A 146 1.36 16.29 7.98
C VAL A 146 -0.08 16.45 8.46
N ALA A 147 -0.59 17.69 8.37
CA ALA A 147 -1.97 18.00 8.67
C ALA A 147 -2.87 17.70 7.47
N VAL A 148 -4.02 17.07 7.75
CA VAL A 148 -5.09 16.79 6.79
C VAL A 148 -6.28 17.66 7.17
N ASN A 149 -6.64 18.55 6.24
CA ASN A 149 -7.80 19.43 6.37
C ASN A 149 -8.88 19.00 5.39
N CYS A 150 -10.09 18.82 5.89
CA CYS A 150 -11.26 18.60 5.04
C CYS A 150 -11.79 19.95 4.55
N HIS A 151 -11.94 20.08 3.24
CA HIS A 151 -12.52 21.25 2.59
C HIS A 151 -13.67 20.77 1.69
N PRO A 152 -14.93 20.83 2.16
CA PRO A 152 -16.07 20.55 1.31
C PRO A 152 -16.12 21.56 0.18
N ASP A 153 -16.58 21.11 -0.98
CA ASP A 153 -16.73 21.97 -2.14
C ASP A 153 -17.85 23.02 -1.95
N GLU A 154 -17.95 23.96 -2.88
CA GLU A 154 -18.92 25.07 -2.78
C GLU A 154 -20.38 24.63 -2.85
N THR A 155 -20.66 23.47 -3.45
CA THR A 155 -22.01 22.90 -3.58
C THR A 155 -22.46 22.15 -2.34
N PHE A 156 -21.58 21.99 -1.35
CA PHE A 156 -21.94 21.39 -0.07
C PHE A 156 -23.06 22.21 0.61
N PRO A 157 -24.16 21.57 1.06
CA PRO A 157 -25.35 22.26 1.57
C PRO A 157 -25.11 22.76 3.00
N TYR A 158 -24.30 23.82 3.13
CA TYR A 158 -23.97 24.41 4.43
C TYR A 158 -25.23 24.88 5.18
N ASP A 159 -26.26 25.35 4.49
CA ASP A 159 -27.54 25.76 5.08
C ASP A 159 -28.30 24.61 5.77
N GLN A 160 -27.94 23.35 5.49
CA GLN A 160 -28.60 22.17 6.03
C GLN A 160 -27.85 21.52 7.22
N ILE A 161 -26.70 22.07 7.62
CA ILE A 161 -25.92 21.54 8.74
C ILE A 161 -25.83 22.53 9.90
N PRO A 162 -25.64 22.04 11.14
CA PRO A 162 -25.37 22.92 12.28
C PRO A 162 -24.19 23.85 12.02
N ASN A 163 -24.33 25.12 12.38
CA ASN A 163 -23.31 26.17 12.22
C ASN A 163 -22.92 26.49 10.77
N GLY A 164 -23.58 25.91 9.77
CA GLY A 164 -23.38 26.22 8.36
C GLY A 164 -21.93 26.34 7.93
N ARG A 165 -21.57 27.50 7.35
CA ARG A 165 -20.19 27.76 6.87
C ARG A 165 -19.15 27.86 8.01
N GLU A 166 -19.59 28.03 9.25
CA GLU A 166 -18.74 28.04 10.44
C GLU A 166 -18.58 26.64 11.06
N TYR A 167 -19.09 25.59 10.42
CA TYR A 167 -18.89 24.22 10.88
C TYR A 167 -17.40 23.89 10.99
N THR A 168 -16.99 23.42 12.17
CA THR A 168 -15.59 23.07 12.45
C THR A 168 -15.30 21.66 11.96
N TRP A 169 -14.73 21.57 10.77
CA TRP A 169 -14.27 20.30 10.21
C TRP A 169 -13.12 19.72 11.05
N HIS A 170 -13.21 18.41 11.32
CA HIS A 170 -12.12 17.70 11.98
C HIS A 170 -10.82 17.84 11.18
N ARG A 171 -9.75 18.18 11.89
CA ARG A 171 -8.38 18.18 11.38
C ARG A 171 -7.72 16.90 11.87
N GLY A 172 -7.19 16.12 10.93
CA GLY A 172 -6.38 14.96 11.24
C GLY A 172 -4.91 15.33 11.10
N ASN A 173 -4.04 14.63 11.83
CA ASN A 173 -2.61 14.65 11.57
C ASN A 173 -2.14 13.20 11.39
N PHE A 174 -1.18 12.98 10.51
CA PHE A 174 -0.48 11.71 10.40
C PHE A 174 1.00 11.98 10.15
N ASP A 175 1.85 11.12 10.65
CA ASP A 175 3.28 11.18 10.38
C ASP A 175 3.60 10.55 9.02
N VAL A 176 4.66 11.04 8.38
CA VAL A 176 5.16 10.54 7.09
C VAL A 176 6.61 10.12 7.30
N PRO A 177 6.93 8.82 7.18
CA PRO A 177 8.28 8.33 7.38
C PRO A 177 9.15 8.46 6.13
N PHE A 178 10.46 8.63 6.34
CA PHE A 178 11.50 8.75 5.32
C PHE A 178 12.72 7.90 5.70
N TYR A 179 13.13 7.03 4.78
CA TYR A 179 14.41 6.33 4.82
C TYR A 179 15.32 6.88 3.72
N TYR A 180 16.56 7.18 4.09
CA TYR A 180 17.59 7.65 3.16
C TYR A 180 18.62 6.54 2.95
N TYR A 181 18.65 5.96 1.75
CA TYR A 181 19.59 4.90 1.41
C TYR A 181 20.38 5.29 0.16
N GLN A 182 21.67 5.60 0.35
CA GLN A 182 22.51 6.14 -0.73
C GLN A 182 21.88 7.40 -1.36
N HIS A 183 21.53 7.36 -2.64
CA HIS A 183 20.86 8.43 -3.38
C HIS A 183 19.34 8.23 -3.48
N ARG A 184 18.77 7.24 -2.78
CA ARG A 184 17.34 6.89 -2.80
C ARG A 184 16.65 7.43 -1.56
N ILE A 185 15.46 7.98 -1.74
CA ILE A 185 14.58 8.42 -0.66
C ILE A 185 13.31 7.56 -0.71
N ILE A 186 13.18 6.64 0.25
CA ILE A 186 12.00 5.78 0.38
C ILE A 186 11.10 6.42 1.43
N TRP A 187 9.91 6.87 1.03
CA TRP A 187 9.07 7.69 1.90
C TRP A 187 7.58 7.32 1.78
N GLY A 188 6.74 7.98 2.57
CA GLY A 188 5.29 7.85 2.43
C GLY A 188 4.77 6.47 2.81
N LEU A 189 3.84 5.96 2.00
CA LEU A 189 3.19 4.66 2.25
C LEU A 189 4.20 3.51 2.18
N THR A 190 5.13 3.54 1.21
CA THR A 190 6.19 2.52 1.11
C THR A 190 7.00 2.44 2.40
N ALA A 191 7.48 3.57 2.90
CA ALA A 191 8.23 3.62 4.16
C ALA A 191 7.36 3.23 5.37
N ARG A 192 6.05 3.53 5.36
CA ARG A 192 5.11 3.08 6.40
C ARG A 192 4.98 1.56 6.43
N ILE A 193 4.85 0.92 5.27
CA ILE A 193 4.79 -0.55 5.14
C ILE A 193 6.08 -1.17 5.69
N ILE A 194 7.25 -0.61 5.35
CA ILE A 194 8.53 -1.06 5.90
C ILE A 194 8.55 -0.94 7.42
N MET A 195 8.15 0.21 7.98
CA MET A 195 8.11 0.38 9.44
C MET A 195 7.23 -0.67 10.13
N ASN A 196 6.06 -0.95 9.55
CA ASN A 196 5.18 -1.99 10.06
C ASN A 196 5.86 -3.36 10.00
N PHE A 197 6.36 -3.75 8.83
CA PHE A 197 7.08 -5.02 8.66
C PHE A 197 8.24 -5.18 9.67
N ILE A 198 9.11 -4.16 9.79
CA ILE A 198 10.23 -4.20 10.75
C ILE A 198 9.76 -4.25 12.20
N SER A 199 8.63 -3.62 12.53
CA SER A 199 8.06 -3.69 13.89
C SER A 199 7.56 -5.09 14.25
N LEU A 200 7.09 -5.88 13.27
CA LEU A 200 6.61 -7.25 13.46
C LEU A 200 7.75 -8.27 13.63
N LEU A 201 9.00 -7.88 13.33
CA LEU A 201 10.19 -8.73 13.51
C LEU A 201 10.84 -8.57 14.90
N LYS A 202 10.35 -7.65 15.74
CA LYS A 202 10.87 -7.37 17.09
C LYS A 202 10.02 -8.04 18.15
#